data_AF-A0A848TAB6-F1
#
_entry.id   AF-A0A848TAB6-F1
#
_cell.length_a   1.000
_cell.length_b   1.000
_cell.length_c   1.000
_cell.angle_alpha   90.00
_cell.angle_beta   90.00
_cell.angle_gamma   90.00
#
_symmetry.space_group_name_H-M   'P 1'
#
loop_
_entity.id
_entity.type
_entity.pdbx_description
1 polymer ?
#
loop_
_entity_poly.entity_id
_entity_poly.type
_entity_poly.pdbx_seq_one_letter_code
_entity_poly.pdbx_strand_id
1 'polypeptide(L)' 'RLRPGAHLFREWNGRTYQIEVLSDGYRMDGRTWASLSAIAKHITGTSWSGPRFFGLTNHRSNSP' A
#
# COMPACT_ATOMS: atom_id res chain seq x y z
N ARG A 1 0.41 -1.90 -13.01
CA ARG A 1 0.83 -0.51 -12.72
C ARG A 1 -0.36 0.21 -12.11
N LEU A 2 -0.18 0.86 -10.96
CA LEU A 2 -1.25 1.58 -10.26
C LEU A 2 -1.57 2.87 -11.00
N ARG A 3 -2.86 3.23 -11.07
CA ARG A 3 -3.34 4.47 -11.67
C ARG A 3 -3.52 5.52 -10.58
N PRO A 4 -3.13 6.79 -10.78
CA PRO A 4 -3.52 7.87 -9.88
C PRO A 4 -5.04 7.89 -9.66
N GLY A 5 -5.47 8.18 -8.44
CA GLY A 5 -6.86 8.09 -7.97
C GLY A 5 -7.31 6.69 -7.54
N ALA A 6 -6.51 5.64 -7.81
CA ALA A 6 -6.79 4.31 -7.26
C ALA A 6 -6.58 4.30 -5.74
N HIS A 7 -7.35 3.46 -5.06
CA HIS A 7 -7.23 3.25 -3.63
C HIS A 7 -6.78 1.82 -3.33
N LEU A 8 -5.76 1.68 -2.48
CA LEU A 8 -5.33 0.43 -1.89
C LEU A 8 -5.84 0.37 -0.47
N PHE A 9 -6.30 -0.81 -0.06
CA PHE A 9 -6.73 -1.06 1.30
C PHE A 9 -5.84 -2.13 1.91
N ARG A 10 -5.46 -1.93 3.17
CA ARG A 10 -4.69 -2.91 3.92
C ARG A 10 -5.15 -2.99 5.36
N GLU A 11 -5.51 -4.19 5.81
CA GLU A 11 -5.72 -4.45 7.22
C GLU A 11 -4.38 -4.79 7.90
N TRP A 12 -4.14 -4.16 9.06
CA TRP A 12 -3.02 -4.45 9.93
C TRP A 12 -3.37 -4.15 11.38
N ASN A 13 -3.13 -5.10 12.29
CA ASN A 13 -3.47 -5.01 13.72
C ASN A 13 -4.92 -4.55 13.97
N GLY A 14 -5.89 -5.11 13.20
CA GLY A 14 -7.31 -4.77 13.34
C GLY A 14 -7.71 -3.38 12.84
N ARG A 15 -6.79 -2.63 12.22
CA ARG A 15 -7.07 -1.34 11.58
C ARG A 15 -6.94 -1.47 10.07
N THR A 16 -7.92 -0.91 9.35
CA THR A 16 -7.84 -0.76 7.89
C THR A 16 -7.18 0.56 7.54
N TYR A 17 -6.16 0.50 6.69
CA TYR A 17 -5.45 1.64 6.14
C TYR A 17 -5.86 1.82 4.69
N GLN A 18 -6.30 3.04 4.34
CA GLN A 18 -6.61 3.44 2.98
C GLN A 18 -5.47 4.27 2.41
N ILE A 19 -4.94 3.85 1.27
CA ILE A 19 -3.83 4.50 0.57
C ILE A 19 -4.34 4.92 -0.80
N GLU A 20 -4.40 6.23 -1.05
CA GLU A 20 -4.67 6.77 -2.37
C GLU A 20 -3.38 6.86 -3.18
N VAL A 21 -3.44 6.43 -4.43
CA VAL A 21 -2.34 6.56 -5.39
C VAL A 21 -2.39 7.95 -5.99
N LEU A 22 -1.30 8.70 -5.89
CA LEU A 22 -1.14 10.01 -6.51
C LEU A 22 -0.28 9.89 -7.77
N SER A 23 -0.18 10.97 -8.54
CA SER A 23 0.72 11.06 -9.70
C SER A 23 2.18 10.80 -9.32
N ASP A 24 2.61 11.33 -8.17
CA ASP A 24 4.02 11.34 -7.73
C ASP A 24 4.25 10.61 -6.40
N GLY A 25 3.31 9.77 -5.97
CA GLY A 25 3.42 9.06 -4.70
C GLY A 25 2.10 8.51 -4.19
N TYR A 26 1.89 8.61 -2.88
CA TYR A 26 0.76 8.00 -2.19
C TYR A 26 0.26 8.90 -1.07
N ARG A 27 -1.05 8.89 -0.78
CA ARG A 27 -1.64 9.58 0.38
C ARG A 27 -2.24 8.57 1.35
N MET A 28 -1.93 8.72 2.63
CA MET A 28 -2.52 7.92 3.71
C MET A 28 -2.76 8.84 4.91
N ASP A 29 -3.97 8.80 5.48
CA ASP A 29 -4.38 9.64 6.63
C ASP A 29 -4.04 11.14 6.43
N GLY A 30 -4.28 11.65 5.21
CA GLY A 30 -4.00 13.05 4.85
C GLY A 30 -2.53 13.41 4.64
N ARG A 31 -1.59 12.47 4.82
CA ARG A 31 -0.16 12.68 4.59
C ARG A 31 0.31 12.08 3.28
N THR A 32 1.21 12.76 2.59
CA THR A 32 1.84 12.29 1.35
C THR A 32 3.11 11.49 1.64
N TRP A 33 3.30 10.40 0.90
CA TRP A 33 4.40 9.47 1.04
C TRP A 33 5.04 9.18 -0.32
N ALA A 34 6.37 9.15 -0.35
CA ALA A 34 7.14 8.91 -1.58
C ALA A 34 7.06 7.46 -2.08
N SER A 35 6.70 6.49 -1.22
CA SER A 35 6.61 5.08 -1.62
C SER A 35 5.74 4.23 -0.69
N LEU A 36 5.26 3.10 -1.22
CA LEU A 36 4.57 2.08 -0.43
C LEU A 36 5.45 1.47 0.66
N SER A 37 6.76 1.34 0.43
CA SER A 37 7.67 0.82 1.46
C SER A 37 7.80 1.79 2.64
N ALA A 38 7.75 3.10 2.39
CA ALA A 38 7.72 4.10 3.46
C ALA A 38 6.43 3.99 4.29
N ILE A 39 5.28 3.80 3.63
CA ILE A 39 4.01 3.56 4.31
C ILE A 39 4.04 2.24 5.10
N ALA A 40 4.53 1.15 4.50
CA ALA A 40 4.61 -0.15 5.16
C ALA A 40 5.50 -0.08 6.42
N LYS A 41 6.63 0.63 6.34
CA LYS A 41 7.50 0.89 7.50
C LYS A 41 6.81 1.72 8.56
N HIS A 42 6.02 2.73 8.16
CA HIS A 42 5.25 3.54 9.11
C HIS A 42 4.18 2.73 9.85
N ILE A 43 3.46 1.84 9.15
CA ILE A 43 2.42 0.99 9.74
C ILE A 43 3.00 -0.10 10.65
N THR A 44 4.08 -0.76 10.20
CA THR A 44 4.62 -1.96 10.87
C THR A 44 5.78 -1.67 11.83
N GLY A 45 6.36 -0.47 11.78
CA GLY A 45 7.59 -0.11 12.49
C GLY A 45 8.87 -0.74 11.92
N THR A 46 8.76 -1.67 10.95
CA THR A 46 9.88 -2.42 10.39
C THR A 46 9.92 -2.27 8.87
N SER A 47 11.10 -2.37 8.26
CA SER A 47 11.22 -2.30 6.80
C SER A 47 10.56 -3.50 6.12
N TRP A 48 9.49 -3.26 5.36
CA TRP A 48 8.82 -4.24 4.51
C TRP A 48 8.85 -3.80 3.05
N SER A 49 8.86 -4.77 2.13
CA SER A 49 8.59 -4.50 0.71
C SER A 49 7.15 -4.00 0.57
N GLY A 50 6.99 -2.73 0.19
CA GLY A 50 5.68 -2.10 0.01
C GLY A 50 4.75 -2.92 -0.88
N PRO A 51 5.14 -3.29 -2.11
CA PRO A 51 4.31 -4.12 -2.98
C PRO A 51 3.86 -5.43 -2.34
N ARG A 52 4.73 -6.10 -1.58
CA ARG A 52 4.38 -7.35 -0.89
C ARG A 52 3.39 -7.10 0.24
N PHE A 53 3.62 -6.07 1.05
CA PHE A 53 2.73 -5.69 2.15
C PHE A 53 1.33 -5.33 1.65
N PHE A 54 1.24 -4.63 0.52
CA PHE A 54 -0.03 -4.25 -0.11
C PHE A 54 -0.59 -5.27 -1.11
N GLY A 55 -0.04 -6.49 -1.18
CA GLY A 55 -0.57 -7.55 -2.05
C GLY A 55 -0.47 -7.27 -3.56
N LEU A 56 0.46 -6.40 -3.97
CA LEU A 56 0.67 -6.00 -5.37
C LEU A 56 1.65 -6.90 -6.13
N THR A 57 2.29 -7.86 -5.44
CA THR A 57 3.09 -8.90 -6.08
C THR A 57 2.17 -9.88 -6.78
N ASN A 58 2.32 -9.97 -8.10
CA ASN A 58 1.56 -10.79 -9.03
C ASN A 58 1.62 -12.28 -8.65
N HIS A 59 0.80 -12.71 -7.69
CA HIS A 59 0.37 -14.11 -7.66
C HIS A 59 -0.66 -14.26 -8.77
N ARG A 60 -0.36 -15.11 -9.75
CA ARG A 60 -1.43 -15.68 -10.56
C ARG A 60 -2.47 -16.22 -9.57
N SER A 61 -3.63 -15.59 -9.50
CA SER A 61 -4.82 -16.23 -8.94
C SER A 61 -5.20 -17.33 -9.93
N ASN A 62 -4.50 -18.47 -9.83
CA ASN A 62 -5.05 -19.73 -10.28
C ASN A 62 -6.11 -20.10 -9.24
N SER A 63 -7.28 -19.50 -9.37
CA SER A 63 -8.48 -20.01 -8.71
C SER A 63 -8.96 -21.20 -9.54
N PRO A 64 -9.18 -22.38 -8.94
CA PRO A 64 -9.72 -23.55 -9.63
C PRO A 64 -11.14 -23.30 -10.17
#